data_AF-A0A937PET5-F1
#
_entry.id   AF-A0A937PET5-F1
#
_cell.length_a   1.000
_cell.length_b   1.000
_cell.length_c   1.000
_cell.angle_alpha   90.00
_cell.angle_beta   90.00
_cell.angle_gamma   90.00
#
_symmetry.space_group_name_H-M   'P 1'
#
loop_
_entity.id
_entity.type
_entity.pdbx_description
1 polymer ?
#
loop_
_entity_poly.entity_id
_entity_poly.type
_entity_poly.pdbx_seq_one_letter_code
_entity_poly.pdbx_strand_id
1 'polypeptide(L)' 'MPQIFKALASILVWILWISGLVMGFSTLIIGTIAGDLFNPAQPAPMAYPALFAVALAYGVGAVVVMILRQKME' A
#
# COMPACT_ATOMS: atom_id res chain seq x y z
N MET A 1 23.18 1.42 -15.53
CA MET A 1 22.08 0.50 -15.96
C MET A 1 21.46 0.98 -17.27
N PRO A 2 20.98 0.07 -18.15
CA PRO A 2 20.22 0.46 -19.33
C PRO A 2 18.99 1.28 -18.93
N GLN A 3 18.72 2.35 -19.67
CA GLN A 3 17.70 3.36 -19.36
C GLN A 3 16.29 2.78 -19.21
N ILE A 4 16.02 1.66 -19.90
CA ILE A 4 14.76 0.92 -19.84
C ILE A 4 14.46 0.33 -18.45
N PHE A 5 15.47 -0.18 -17.73
CA PHE A 5 15.27 -0.73 -16.39
C PHE A 5 14.95 0.35 -15.36
N LYS A 6 15.53 1.55 -15.53
CA LYS A 6 15.20 2.71 -14.68
C LYS A 6 13.76 3.15 -14.88
N ALA A 7 13.28 3.19 -16.12
CA ALA A 7 11.89 3.52 -16.43
C ALA A 7 10.93 2.50 -15.82
N LEU A 8 11.20 1.21 -16.01
CA LEU A 8 10.39 0.13 -15.44
C LEU A 8 10.36 0.14 -13.91
N ALA A 9 11.51 0.37 -13.25
CA ALA A 9 11.57 0.51 -11.79
C ALA A 9 10.74 1.71 -11.30
N SER A 10 10.74 2.82 -12.05
CA SER A 10 9.93 4.00 -11.73
C SER A 10 8.43 3.69 -11.79
N ILE A 11 8.00 3.03 -12.88
CA ILE A 11 6.60 2.62 -13.06
C ILE A 11 6.18 1.66 -11.95
N LEU A 12 7.04 0.71 -11.58
CA LEU A 12 6.77 -0.23 -10.50
C LEU A 12 6.59 0.46 -9.15
N VAL A 13 7.43 1.44 -8.81
CA VAL A 13 7.28 2.25 -7.59
C VAL A 13 5.90 2.92 -7.55
N TRP A 14 5.48 3.54 -8.66
CA TRP A 14 4.18 4.19 -8.75
C TRP A 14 3.02 3.21 -8.63
N ILE A 15 3.10 2.04 -9.27
CA ILE A 15 2.07 1.00 -9.17
C ILE A 15 1.93 0.53 -7.72
N LEU A 16 3.05 0.21 -7.05
CA LEU A 16 3.05 -0.21 -5.66
C LEU A 16 2.47 0.88 -4.75
N TRP A 17 2.88 2.13 -4.96
CA TRP A 17 2.40 3.26 -4.18
C TRP A 17 0.89 3.48 -4.33
N ILE A 18 0.39 3.56 -5.56
CA ILE A 18 -1.03 3.76 -5.85
C ILE A 18 -1.85 2.58 -5.31
N SER A 19 -1.38 1.34 -5.50
CA SER A 19 -2.08 0.15 -5.02
C SER A 19 -2.17 0.13 -3.49
N GLY A 20 -1.10 0.49 -2.80
CA GLY A 20 -1.09 0.64 -1.33
C GLY A 20 -2.09 1.69 -0.86
N LEU A 21 -2.09 2.88 -1.49
CA LEU A 21 -3.02 3.96 -1.14
C LEU A 21 -4.48 3.57 -1.38
N VAL A 22 -4.80 3.05 -2.57
CA VAL A 22 -6.17 2.63 -2.92
C VAL A 22 -6.67 1.61 -1.90
N MET A 23 -5.87 0.58 -1.61
CA MET A 23 -6.31 -0.47 -0.70
C MET A 23 -6.45 0.03 0.74
N GLY A 24 -5.51 0.84 1.23
CA GLY A 24 -5.58 1.44 2.58
C GLY A 24 -6.80 2.35 2.74
N PHE A 25 -7.02 3.27 1.80
CA PHE A 25 -8.18 4.18 1.84
C PHE A 25 -9.51 3.45 1.64
N SER A 26 -9.60 2.50 0.71
CA SER A 26 -10.83 1.71 0.55
C SER A 26 -11.17 0.93 1.81
N THR A 27 -10.17 0.34 2.48
CA THR A 27 -10.35 -0.39 3.75
C THR A 27 -10.89 0.54 4.85
N LEU A 28 -10.34 1.75 4.97
CA LEU A 28 -10.84 2.77 5.91
C LEU A 28 -12.28 3.19 5.62
N ILE A 29 -12.56 3.52 4.36
CA ILE A 29 -13.88 4.00 3.93
C ILE A 29 -14.93 2.93 4.20
N ILE A 30 -14.66 1.68 3.80
CA ILE A 30 -15.59 0.57 3.99
C ILE A 30 -15.80 0.29 5.48
N GLY A 31 -14.74 0.21 6.28
CA GLY A 31 -14.85 -0.04 7.72
C GLY A 31 -15.56 1.07 8.48
N THR A 32 -15.48 2.31 7.97
CA THR A 32 -16.21 3.46 8.53
C THR A 32 -17.69 3.41 8.16
N ILE A 33 -18.01 3.17 6.88
CA ILE A 33 -19.40 3.10 6.39
C ILE A 33 -20.14 1.92 7.01
N ALA A 34 -19.47 0.77 7.15
CA ALA A 34 -20.04 -0.40 7.81
C ALA A 34 -20.29 -0.20 9.32
N GLY A 35 -19.64 0.80 9.93
CA GLY A 35 -19.69 1.05 11.37
C GLY A 35 -18.78 0.13 12.19
N ASP A 36 -18.15 -0.86 11.56
CA ASP A 36 -17.31 -1.87 12.21
C ASP A 36 -16.09 -1.29 12.94
N LEU A 37 -15.51 -0.19 12.42
CA LEU A 37 -14.34 0.45 13.02
C LEU A 37 -14.66 1.24 14.29
N PHE A 38 -15.93 1.63 14.50
CA PHE A 38 -16.35 2.49 15.61
C PHE A 38 -17.38 1.81 16.52
N ASN A 39 -17.70 0.54 16.29
CA ASN A 39 -18.63 -0.22 17.10
C ASN A 39 -17.89 -0.90 18.27
N PRO A 40 -18.05 -0.43 19.53
CA PRO A 40 -17.37 -1.03 20.67
C PRO A 40 -17.97 -2.38 21.09
N ALA A 41 -19.15 -2.74 20.58
CA ALA A 41 -19.86 -3.97 20.95
C ALA A 41 -19.36 -5.21 20.22
N GLN A 42 -18.64 -5.05 19.10
CA GLN A 42 -18.14 -6.15 18.30
C GLN A 42 -16.68 -5.90 17.88
N PRO A 43 -15.80 -6.91 17.97
CA PRO A 43 -14.45 -6.76 17.47
C PRO A 43 -14.48 -6.54 15.96
N ALA A 44 -13.69 -5.56 15.50
CA ALA A 44 -13.55 -5.29 14.08
C ALA A 44 -13.06 -6.57 13.35
N PRO A 45 -13.66 -6.92 12.20
CA PRO A 45 -13.22 -8.03 11.37
C PRO A 45 -11.71 -7.99 11.11
N MET A 46 -11.02 -9.14 11.27
CA MET A 46 -9.57 -9.24 11.04
C MET A 46 -9.13 -8.87 9.62
N ALA A 47 -10.07 -8.84 8.66
CA ALA A 47 -9.83 -8.37 7.31
C ALA A 47 -9.31 -6.92 7.28
N TYR A 48 -9.81 -6.03 8.15
CA TYR A 48 -9.39 -4.62 8.17
C TYR A 48 -7.90 -4.45 8.52
N PRO A 49 -7.39 -4.94 9.67
CA PRO A 49 -5.96 -4.82 9.99
C PRO A 49 -5.07 -5.61 9.01
N ALA A 50 -5.54 -6.73 8.47
CA ALA A 50 -4.78 -7.48 7.47
C ALA A 50 -4.60 -6.69 6.16
N LEU A 51 -5.68 -6.12 5.62
CA LEU A 51 -5.62 -5.27 4.43
C LEU A 51 -4.77 -4.02 4.67
N PHE A 52 -4.84 -3.44 5.86
CA PHE A 52 -3.97 -2.35 6.26
C PHE A 52 -2.49 -2.73 6.29
N ALA A 53 -2.15 -3.90 6.84
CA ALA A 53 -0.78 -4.39 6.84
C ALA A 53 -0.25 -4.62 5.43
N VAL A 54 -1.07 -5.16 4.53
CA VAL A 54 -0.70 -5.35 3.12
C VAL A 54 -0.55 -4.01 2.39
N ALA A 55 -1.41 -3.02 2.68
CA ALA A 55 -1.28 -1.67 2.12
C ALA A 55 0.05 -1.02 2.54
N LEU A 56 0.42 -1.19 3.81
CA LEU A 56 1.70 -0.71 4.34
C LEU A 56 2.88 -1.45 3.70
N ALA A 57 2.77 -2.76 3.49
CA ALA A 57 3.79 -3.55 2.79
C ALA A 57 4.01 -3.05 1.35
N TYR A 58 2.95 -2.67 0.62
CA TYR A 58 3.10 -2.04 -0.68
C TYR A 58 3.77 -0.68 -0.62
N GLY A 59 3.44 0.15 0.38
CA GLY A 59 4.12 1.42 0.62
C GLY A 59 5.62 1.24 0.91
N VAL A 60 5.97 0.31 1.80
CA VAL A 60 7.38 -0.03 2.10
C VAL A 60 8.09 -0.58 0.87
N GLY A 61 7.45 -1.48 0.13
CA GLY A 61 7.99 -2.03 -1.12
C GLY A 61 8.29 -0.93 -2.15
N ALA A 62 7.40 0.04 -2.30
CA ALA A 62 7.62 1.19 -3.17
C ALA A 62 8.87 2.00 -2.75
N VAL A 63 9.04 2.28 -1.45
CA VAL A 63 10.22 2.98 -0.92
C VAL A 63 11.50 2.16 -1.16
N VAL A 64 11.49 0.86 -0.89
CA VAL A 64 12.65 -0.02 -1.12
C VAL A 64 13.06 -0.02 -2.59
N VAL A 65 12.11 -0.17 -3.52
CA VAL A 65 12.41 -0.13 -4.96
C VAL A 65 12.92 1.24 -5.39
N MET A 66 12.41 2.33 -4.81
CA MET A 66 12.91 3.69 -5.07
C MET A 66 14.36 3.86 -4.60
N ILE A 67 14.70 3.37 -3.40
CA ILE A 67 16.08 3.40 -2.89
C ILE A 67 17.00 2.57 -3.77
N LEU A 68 16.58 1.35 -4.15
CA LEU A 68 17.37 0.50 -5.05
C LEU A 68 17.62 1.20 -6.40
N ARG A 69 16.59 1.84 -6.96
CA ARG A 69 16.74 2.64 -8.19
C ARG A 69 17.77 3.75 -8.03
N GLN A 70 17.74 4.49 -6.92
CA GLN A 70 18.68 5.59 -6.65
C GLN A 70 20.11 5.08 -6.43
N LYS A 71 20.28 3.95 -5.73
CA LYS A 71 21.62 3.35 -5.49
C LYS A 71 22.25 2.71 -6.72
N MET A 72 21.48 2.50 -7.77
CA MET A 72 21.92 1.92 -9.04
C MET A 72 22.12 2.99 -10.14
N GLU A 73 22.06 4.26 -9.77
CA GLU A 73 22.57 5.38 -10.57
C GLU A 73 24.09 5.32 -10.70
#